data_AF-B3NP77-F1
#
_entry.id   AF-B3NP77-F1
#
_cell.length_a   1.000
_cell.length_b   1.000
_cell.length_c   1.000
_cell.angle_alpha   90.00
_cell.angle_beta   90.00
_cell.angle_gamma   90.00
#
_symmetry.space_group_name_H-M   'P 1'
#
loop_
_entity.id
_entity.type
_entity.pdbx_description
1 polymer ?
#
loop_
_entity_poly.entity_id
_entity_poly.type
_entity_poly.pdbx_seq_one_letter_code
_entity_poly.pdbx_strand_id
1 'polypeptide(L)'
;MKLIRVTLVFSLLALVFVGQTKAQNLAWENWLSCSKIGAKAVASLLRETIPTVRTLLNCVDFNPPANIGTSYLSKLKLYYELLRRGAFEKSQCLLAPLKESVKILRPYVKSLETSNCLGR
;
A
#
# COMPACT_ATOMS: atom_id res chain seq x y z
N MET A 1 14.41 -35.93 41.63
CA MET A 1 14.89 -34.53 41.70
C MET A 1 14.89 -33.77 40.38
N LYS A 2 15.13 -34.39 39.20
CA LYS A 2 15.12 -33.68 37.91
C LYS A 2 13.73 -33.20 37.47
N LEU A 3 12.68 -33.99 37.71
CA LEU A 3 11.29 -33.66 37.37
C LEU A 3 10.78 -32.37 38.04
N ILE A 4 11.12 -32.17 39.32
CA ILE A 4 10.72 -30.97 40.09
C ILE A 4 11.37 -29.71 39.52
N ARG A 5 12.60 -29.80 39.00
CA ARG A 5 13.27 -28.67 38.35
C ARG A 5 12.62 -28.34 37.00
N VAL A 6 12.25 -29.36 36.23
CA VAL A 6 11.58 -29.17 34.93
C VAL A 6 10.20 -28.53 35.11
N THR A 7 9.42 -28.96 36.10
CA THR A 7 8.09 -28.39 36.37
C THR A 7 8.18 -26.97 36.93
N LEU A 8 9.18 -26.66 37.77
CA LEU A 8 9.44 -25.30 38.23
C LEU A 8 9.85 -24.36 37.09
N VAL A 9 10.72 -24.80 36.19
CA VAL A 9 11.12 -24.01 35.01
C VAL A 9 9.92 -23.75 34.11
N PHE A 10 9.07 -24.75 33.88
CA PHE A 10 7.83 -24.58 33.09
C PHE A 10 6.82 -23.65 33.78
N SER A 11 6.68 -23.72 35.10
CA SER A 11 5.81 -22.84 35.88
C SER A 11 6.30 -21.39 35.85
N LEU A 12 7.62 -21.16 35.97
CA LEU A 12 8.20 -19.83 35.80
C LEU A 12 8.05 -19.31 34.36
N LEU A 13 8.21 -20.17 33.34
CA LEU A 13 7.99 -19.79 31.95
C LEU A 13 6.53 -19.37 31.72
N ALA A 14 5.57 -20.11 32.27
CA ALA A 14 4.15 -19.79 32.16
C ALA A 14 3.82 -18.43 32.78
N LEU A 15 4.41 -18.09 33.93
CA LEU A 15 4.21 -16.79 34.59
C LEU A 15 4.79 -15.62 33.78
N VAL A 16 5.95 -15.82 33.13
CA VAL A 16 6.55 -14.82 32.24
C VAL A 16 5.72 -14.60 30.98
N PHE A 17 5.17 -15.67 30.39
CA PHE A 17 4.30 -15.56 29.20
C PHE A 17 2.94 -14.90 29.51
N VAL A 18 2.34 -15.18 30.67
CA VAL A 18 1.05 -14.57 31.08
C VAL A 18 1.20 -13.06 31.36
N GLY A 19 2.38 -12.61 31.81
CA GLY A 19 2.68 -11.18 31.92
C GLY A 19 2.76 -10.46 30.57
N GLN A 20 3.24 -11.17 29.52
CA GLN A 20 3.35 -10.62 28.17
C GLN A 20 2.03 -10.59 27.40
N THR A 21 1.04 -11.41 27.74
CA THR A 21 -0.28 -11.36 27.07
C THR A 21 -1.13 -10.16 27.50
N LYS A 22 -0.91 -9.59 28.70
CA LYS A 22 -1.51 -8.29 29.07
C LYS A 22 -0.82 -7.10 28.39
N ALA A 23 0.41 -7.29 27.92
CA ALA A 23 1.13 -6.37 27.03
C ALA A 23 0.84 -6.66 25.54
N GLN A 24 -0.23 -7.39 25.25
CA GLN A 24 -0.89 -7.38 23.94
C GLN A 24 -1.47 -5.98 23.75
N ASN A 25 -0.54 -5.12 23.31
CA ASN A 25 -0.62 -3.68 23.27
C ASN A 25 -1.82 -3.29 22.42
N LEU A 26 -2.76 -2.55 23.00
CA LEU A 26 -3.81 -1.83 22.28
C LEU A 26 -3.23 -1.05 21.07
N ALA A 27 -1.98 -0.58 21.18
CA ALA A 27 -1.23 0.03 20.09
C ALA A 27 -0.96 -0.92 18.90
N TRP A 28 -0.67 -2.20 19.15
CA TRP A 28 -0.47 -3.22 18.10
C TRP A 28 -1.76 -3.56 17.38
N GLU A 29 -2.88 -3.68 18.11
CA GLU A 29 -4.20 -3.93 17.51
C GLU A 29 -4.66 -2.73 16.67
N ASN A 30 -4.46 -1.51 17.18
CA ASN A 30 -4.71 -0.28 16.44
C ASN A 30 -3.85 -0.22 15.17
N TRP A 31 -2.55 -0.48 15.27
CA TRP A 31 -1.64 -0.51 14.12
C TRP A 31 -2.11 -1.53 13.06
N LEU A 32 -2.43 -2.76 13.47
CA LEU A 32 -2.95 -3.81 12.59
C LEU A 32 -4.24 -3.39 11.88
N SER A 33 -5.16 -2.74 12.60
CA SER A 33 -6.41 -2.25 12.03
C SER A 33 -6.16 -1.18 10.96
N CYS A 34 -5.24 -0.24 11.22
CA CYS A 34 -4.86 0.81 10.30
C CYS A 34 -4.17 0.25 9.05
N SER A 35 -3.22 -0.68 9.23
CA SER A 35 -2.55 -1.36 8.12
C SER A 35 -3.52 -2.17 7.27
N LYS A 36 -4.56 -2.78 7.86
CA LYS A 36 -5.60 -3.50 7.12
C LYS A 36 -6.43 -2.56 6.24
N ILE A 37 -6.76 -1.37 6.73
CA ILE A 37 -7.47 -0.35 5.93
C ILE A 37 -6.57 0.14 4.78
N GLY A 38 -5.30 0.44 5.08
CA GLY A 38 -4.31 0.85 4.08
C GLY A 38 -4.08 -0.21 3.00
N ALA A 39 -3.91 -1.48 3.38
CA ALA A 39 -3.74 -2.59 2.46
C ALA A 39 -4.97 -2.75 1.55
N LYS A 40 -6.19 -2.60 2.09
CA LYS A 40 -7.42 -2.60 1.29
C LYS A 40 -7.48 -1.44 0.32
N ALA A 41 -7.05 -0.24 0.72
CA ALA A 41 -7.00 0.94 -0.14
C ALA A 41 -6.05 0.73 -1.32
N VAL A 42 -4.82 0.26 -1.05
CA VAL A 42 -3.82 -0.05 -2.08
C VAL A 42 -4.32 -1.16 -3.01
N ALA A 43 -4.91 -2.23 -2.46
CA ALA A 43 -5.48 -3.30 -3.27
C ALA A 43 -6.62 -2.81 -4.19
N SER A 44 -7.44 -1.87 -3.72
CA SER A 44 -8.50 -1.26 -4.53
C SER A 44 -7.92 -0.39 -5.65
N LEU A 45 -6.89 0.41 -5.36
CA LEU A 45 -6.19 1.19 -6.40
C LEU A 45 -5.54 0.30 -7.45
N LEU A 46 -4.85 -0.77 -7.03
CA LEU A 46 -4.19 -1.71 -7.94
C LEU A 46 -5.17 -2.37 -8.92
N ARG A 47 -6.38 -2.72 -8.44
CA ARG A 47 -7.45 -3.25 -9.31
C ARG A 47 -7.85 -2.26 -10.40
N GLU A 48 -7.97 -1.00 -10.04
CA GLU A 48 -8.36 0.07 -10.97
C GLU A 48 -7.18 0.67 -11.76
N THR A 49 -5.95 0.24 -11.49
CA THR A 49 -4.75 0.81 -12.13
C THR A 49 -4.68 0.44 -13.61
N ILE A 50 -4.99 -0.82 -13.98
CA ILE A 50 -4.91 -1.29 -15.36
C ILE A 50 -5.82 -0.48 -16.31
N PRO A 51 -7.15 -0.35 -16.06
CA PRO A 51 -8.00 0.45 -16.94
C PRO A 51 -7.61 1.94 -16.93
N THR A 52 -7.18 2.47 -15.78
CA THR A 52 -6.75 3.86 -15.64
C THR A 52 -5.50 4.16 -16.47
N VAL A 53 -4.50 3.27 -16.44
CA VAL A 53 -3.28 3.39 -17.25
C VAL A 53 -3.60 3.30 -18.74
N ARG A 54 -4.53 2.43 -19.16
CA ARG A 54 -4.97 2.36 -20.56
C ARG A 54 -5.61 3.68 -21.00
N THR A 55 -6.52 4.24 -20.21
CA THR A 55 -7.15 5.53 -20.50
C THR A 55 -6.12 6.66 -20.57
N LEU A 56 -5.14 6.66 -19.67
CA LEU A 56 -4.04 7.63 -19.67
C LEU A 56 -3.20 7.51 -20.95
N LEU A 57 -2.77 6.30 -21.31
CA LEU A 57 -1.96 6.06 -22.51
C LEU A 57 -2.68 6.49 -23.79
N ASN A 58 -3.98 6.18 -23.88
CA ASN A 58 -4.83 6.62 -24.98
C ASN A 58 -4.94 8.16 -25.02
N CYS A 59 -5.15 8.82 -23.87
CA CYS A 59 -5.26 10.28 -23.83
C CYS A 59 -3.94 10.98 -24.23
N VAL A 60 -2.80 10.42 -23.80
CA VAL A 60 -1.47 10.96 -24.12
C VAL A 60 -1.05 10.65 -25.56
N ASP A 61 -1.83 9.85 -26.32
CA ASP A 61 -1.48 9.31 -27.64
C ASP A 61 -0.09 8.65 -27.62
N PHE A 62 0.20 7.91 -26.56
CA PHE A 62 1.49 7.24 -26.40
C PHE A 62 1.40 5.78 -26.87
N ASN A 63 1.99 5.51 -28.04
CA ASN A 63 2.19 4.14 -28.52
C ASN A 63 3.60 3.65 -28.15
N PRO A 64 3.74 2.69 -27.22
CA PRO A 64 5.03 2.13 -26.89
C PRO A 64 5.63 1.40 -28.11
N PRO A 65 6.94 1.53 -28.37
CA PRO A 65 7.60 0.78 -29.44
C PRO A 65 7.47 -0.73 -29.19
N ALA A 66 7.19 -1.50 -30.26
CA ALA A 66 7.03 -2.96 -30.18
C ALA A 66 8.30 -3.68 -29.68
N ASN A 67 9.47 -3.06 -29.84
CA ASN A 67 10.75 -3.61 -29.44
C ASN A 67 11.38 -2.69 -28.37
N ILE A 68 10.91 -2.84 -27.13
CA ILE A 68 11.54 -2.20 -25.99
C ILE A 68 12.84 -2.97 -25.73
N GLY A 69 13.96 -2.41 -26.18
CA GLY A 69 15.27 -3.02 -25.97
C GLY A 69 15.46 -3.48 -24.51
N THR A 70 16.17 -4.58 -24.30
CA THR A 70 16.37 -5.19 -22.97
C THR A 70 17.16 -4.30 -22.01
N SER A 71 17.82 -3.26 -22.54
CA SER A 71 18.59 -2.29 -21.78
C SER A 71 17.73 -1.48 -20.80
N TYR A 72 18.24 -1.30 -19.58
CA TYR A 72 17.65 -0.44 -18.56
C TYR A 72 17.46 1.00 -19.06
N LEU A 73 18.42 1.53 -19.81
CA LEU A 73 18.35 2.89 -20.37
C LEU A 73 17.20 3.05 -21.37
N SER A 74 16.93 2.02 -22.18
CA SER A 74 15.81 2.03 -23.13
C SER A 74 14.47 2.10 -22.40
N LYS A 75 14.32 1.37 -21.28
CA LYS A 75 13.11 1.45 -20.44
C LYS A 75 12.98 2.81 -19.78
N LEU A 76 14.07 3.34 -19.20
CA LEU A 76 14.06 4.64 -18.54
C LEU A 76 13.68 5.77 -19.50
N LYS A 77 14.22 5.74 -20.73
CA LYS A 77 13.86 6.69 -21.80
C LYS A 77 12.37 6.64 -22.12
N LEU A 78 11.80 5.44 -22.19
CA LEU A 78 10.38 5.24 -22.50
C LEU A 78 9.48 5.81 -21.39
N TYR A 79 9.83 5.57 -20.12
CA TYR A 79 9.12 6.19 -18.98
C TYR A 79 9.26 7.72 -18.98
N TYR A 80 10.45 8.24 -19.30
CA TYR A 80 10.68 9.67 -19.41
C TYR A 80 9.84 10.30 -20.52
N GLU A 81 9.76 9.69 -21.71
CA GLU A 81 8.92 10.20 -22.81
C GLU A 81 7.44 10.19 -22.44
N LEU A 82 6.96 9.13 -21.79
CA LEU A 82 5.59 9.06 -21.29
C LEU A 82 5.31 10.19 -20.28
N LEU A 83 6.20 10.39 -19.30
CA LEU A 83 6.07 11.45 -18.30
C LEU A 83 6.16 12.83 -18.92
N ARG A 84 7.08 13.04 -19.87
CA ARG A 84 7.27 14.31 -20.56
C ARG A 84 5.99 14.71 -21.30
N ARG A 85 5.44 13.80 -22.12
CA ARG A 85 4.18 14.06 -22.84
C ARG A 85 3.01 14.21 -21.89
N GLY A 86 2.89 13.33 -20.90
CA GLY A 86 1.78 13.33 -19.95
C GLY A 86 1.75 14.57 -19.06
N ALA A 87 2.90 15.03 -18.56
CA ALA A 87 2.98 16.14 -17.62
C ALA A 87 3.08 17.52 -18.28
N PHE A 88 3.83 17.65 -19.39
CA PHE A 88 4.10 18.96 -19.99
C PHE A 88 3.26 19.26 -21.24
N GLU A 89 2.96 18.26 -22.06
CA GLU A 89 2.20 18.49 -23.31
C GLU A 89 0.70 18.27 -23.13
N LYS A 90 0.32 17.25 -22.36
CA LYS A 90 -1.07 16.83 -22.16
C LYS A 90 -1.42 16.64 -20.69
N SER A 91 -1.07 17.62 -19.85
CA SER A 91 -1.32 17.62 -18.40
C SER A 91 -2.77 17.32 -18.02
N GLN A 92 -3.74 17.74 -18.85
CA GLN A 92 -5.16 17.44 -18.70
C GLN A 92 -5.47 15.93 -18.64
N CYS A 93 -4.66 15.08 -19.27
CA CYS A 93 -4.82 13.63 -19.23
C CYS A 93 -4.52 13.02 -17.86
N LEU A 94 -3.77 13.72 -17.00
CA LEU A 94 -3.48 13.27 -15.63
C LEU A 94 -4.65 13.55 -14.67
N LEU A 95 -5.55 14.47 -15.02
CA LEU A 95 -6.65 14.87 -14.13
C LEU A 95 -7.68 13.75 -13.94
N ALA A 96 -8.02 13.01 -15.00
CA ALA A 96 -9.01 11.93 -14.91
C ALA A 96 -8.53 10.76 -14.01
N PRO A 97 -7.33 10.19 -14.20
CA PRO A 97 -6.73 9.23 -13.27
C PRO A 97 -6.69 9.74 -11.82
N LEU A 98 -6.31 11.00 -11.64
CA LEU A 98 -6.20 11.60 -10.32
C LEU A 98 -7.57 11.70 -9.65
N LYS A 99 -8.59 12.17 -10.37
CA LYS A 99 -9.96 12.28 -9.86
C LYS A 99 -10.54 10.93 -9.46
N GLU A 100 -10.32 9.90 -10.27
CA GLU A 100 -10.77 8.53 -9.95
C GLU A 100 -10.00 7.96 -8.75
N SER A 101 -8.68 8.18 -8.66
CA SER A 101 -7.91 7.74 -7.50
C SER A 101 -8.43 8.38 -6.20
N VAL A 102 -8.78 9.67 -6.22
CA VAL A 102 -9.38 10.38 -5.08
C VAL A 102 -10.74 9.78 -4.73
N LYS A 103 -11.57 9.46 -5.72
CA LYS A 103 -12.89 8.84 -5.51
C LYS A 103 -12.77 7.47 -4.85
N ILE A 104 -11.79 6.67 -5.26
CA ILE A 104 -11.49 5.36 -4.67
C ILE A 104 -10.93 5.50 -3.24
N LEU A 105 -10.01 6.46 -3.02
CA LEU A 105 -9.33 6.65 -1.74
C LEU A 105 -10.21 7.32 -0.66
N ARG A 106 -11.14 8.19 -1.05
CA ARG A 106 -12.01 8.94 -0.13
C ARG A 106 -12.64 8.09 0.99
N PRO A 107 -13.29 6.94 0.73
CA PRO A 107 -13.85 6.11 1.80
C PRO A 107 -12.78 5.53 2.74
N TYR A 108 -11.59 5.22 2.23
CA TYR A 108 -10.49 4.71 3.07
C TYR A 108 -9.87 5.78 3.95
N VAL A 109 -9.74 7.02 3.45
CA VAL A 109 -9.30 8.16 4.25
C VAL A 109 -10.27 8.40 5.40
N LYS A 110 -11.58 8.41 5.12
CA LYS A 110 -12.62 8.52 6.16
C LYS A 110 -12.52 7.39 7.18
N SER A 111 -12.27 6.16 6.71
CA SER A 111 -12.10 5.00 7.60
C SER A 111 -10.86 5.11 8.48
N LEU A 112 -9.75 5.64 7.97
CA LEU A 112 -8.53 5.87 8.74
C LEU A 112 -8.74 6.97 9.79
N GLU A 113 -9.47 8.02 9.46
CA GLU A 113 -9.84 9.10 10.39
C GLU A 113 -10.74 8.58 11.52
N THR A 114 -11.80 7.82 11.19
CA THR A 114 -12.68 7.22 12.21
C THR A 114 -11.96 6.24 13.14
N SER A 115 -10.89 5.62 12.66
CA SER A 115 -10.06 4.68 13.43
C SER A 115 -8.88 5.36 14.13
N ASN A 116 -8.81 6.70 14.14
CA ASN A 116 -7.71 7.50 14.72
C ASN A 116 -6.30 7.09 14.20
N CYS A 117 -6.23 6.59 12.97
CA CYS A 117 -4.99 6.10 12.35
C CYS A 117 -4.09 7.21 11.81
N LEU A 118 -4.62 8.43 11.65
CA LEU A 118 -3.93 9.53 10.97
C LEU A 118 -3.08 10.41 11.89
N GLY A 119 -2.97 10.05 13.18
CA GLY A 119 -2.31 10.88 14.18
C GLY A 119 -3.15 12.12 14.50
N ARG A 120 -3.10 12.56 15.76
CA ARG A 120 -3.64 13.85 16.19
C ARG A 120 -2.49 14.84 16.30
#